data_AF-Q980C9-F1
#
_entry.id   AF-Q980C9-F1
#
_cell.length_a   1.000
_cell.length_b   1.000
_cell.length_c   1.000
_cell.angle_alpha   90.00
_cell.angle_beta   90.00
_cell.angle_gamma   90.00
#
_symmetry.space_group_name_H-M   'P 1'
#
loop_
_entity.id
_entity.type
_entity.pdbx_description
1 polymer ?
#
loop_
_entity_poly.entity_id
_entity_poly.type
_entity_poly.pdbx_seq_one_letter_code
_entity_poly.pdbx_strand_id
1 'polypeptide(L)'
;MFITLMAVDELFDSYIIETIGKRISGDIVWSKDISGSLRKWREMFNVSQGELAREMGIKQSVIADYERGRRQAGSEFIKRYVSALISIDARRGYKVVKELAKMFGINFPFIVDMRDFNSPICIDKLIRAVDGVVVNSFVTDKKVYGYVVTDSIRAILSLSGLEFYQVLSMMVNRVVVFTRVSSGRSPMIALKVAPIRPQVVVFHRPVKLDPLALMLSEVEGINIIVSMKPTEEDLIKGLRSLLAES
;
A
#
# COMPACT_ATOMS: atom_id res chain seq x y z
N MET A 1 -27.66 6.89 -9.26
CA MET A 1 -27.13 6.84 -10.65
C MET A 1 -26.09 7.94 -10.80
N PHE A 2 -24.92 7.77 -10.17
CA PHE A 2 -23.79 8.73 -10.19
C PHE A 2 -22.46 7.94 -10.09
N ILE A 3 -22.39 6.82 -10.81
CA ILE A 3 -21.16 6.03 -10.96
C ILE A 3 -21.05 5.68 -12.44
N THR A 4 -20.87 6.68 -13.29
CA THR A 4 -20.40 6.50 -14.66
C THR A 4 -19.85 7.82 -15.15
N LEU A 5 -18.65 7.79 -15.74
CA LEU A 5 -17.78 8.92 -16.13
C LEU A 5 -16.96 9.57 -15.01
N MET A 6 -16.01 8.82 -14.44
CA MET A 6 -14.68 9.38 -14.20
C MET A 6 -13.70 8.52 -14.97
N ALA A 7 -13.26 9.05 -16.11
CA ALA A 7 -12.26 8.44 -16.98
C ALA A 7 -10.93 8.36 -16.23
N VAL A 8 -10.47 7.13 -15.97
CA VAL A 8 -9.13 6.51 -16.21
C VAL A 8 -7.83 7.30 -15.93
N ASP A 9 -7.84 8.58 -15.59
CA ASP A 9 -6.63 9.32 -15.18
C ASP A 9 -6.80 9.91 -13.77
N GLU A 10 -5.80 9.64 -12.91
CA GLU A 10 -5.57 10.20 -11.57
C GLU A 10 -6.37 9.67 -10.36
N LEU A 11 -6.55 8.35 -10.21
CA LEU A 11 -6.56 7.82 -8.84
C LEU A 11 -5.11 7.70 -8.37
N PHE A 12 -4.59 8.74 -7.73
CA PHE A 12 -3.27 8.69 -7.10
C PHE A 12 -3.20 7.46 -6.18
N ASP A 13 -2.12 6.67 -6.30
CA ASP A 13 -2.11 5.30 -5.79
C ASP A 13 -2.53 5.24 -4.33
N SER A 14 -3.55 4.43 -4.05
CA SER A 14 -4.20 4.39 -2.75
C SER A 14 -3.23 4.04 -1.62
N TYR A 15 -2.17 3.28 -1.91
CA TYR A 15 -1.10 3.00 -0.95
C TYR A 15 -0.25 4.22 -0.62
N ILE A 16 0.00 5.11 -1.58
CA ILE A 16 0.78 6.33 -1.33
C ILE A 16 -0.04 7.24 -0.44
N ILE A 17 -1.33 7.43 -0.74
CA ILE A 17 -2.26 8.20 0.10
C ILE A 17 -2.24 7.71 1.55
N GLU A 18 -2.40 6.39 1.74
CA GLU A 18 -2.39 5.80 3.07
C GLU A 18 -1.04 5.96 3.77
N THR A 19 0.07 5.75 3.05
CA THR A 19 1.43 5.89 3.60
C THR A 19 1.72 7.32 4.04
N ILE A 20 1.34 8.31 3.22
CA ILE A 20 1.44 9.73 3.55
C ILE A 20 0.57 10.04 4.77
N GLY A 21 -0.70 9.61 4.77
CA GLY A 21 -1.60 9.84 5.91
C GLY A 21 -1.05 9.30 7.22
N LYS A 22 -0.47 8.08 7.21
CA LYS A 22 0.20 7.48 8.37
C LYS A 22 1.42 8.29 8.82
N ARG A 23 2.27 8.73 7.89
CA ARG A 23 3.45 9.56 8.20
C ARG A 23 3.07 10.91 8.82
N ILE A 24 2.09 11.60 8.25
CA ILE A 24 1.58 12.87 8.77
C ILE A 24 1.00 12.67 10.17
N SER A 25 0.15 11.67 10.35
CA SER A 25 -0.46 11.36 11.64
C SER A 25 0.60 11.04 12.70
N GLY A 26 1.63 10.27 12.31
CA GLY A 26 2.77 9.96 13.17
C GLY A 26 3.58 11.21 13.56
N ASP A 27 3.86 12.10 12.62
CA ASP A 27 4.55 13.37 12.89
C ASP A 27 3.76 14.26 13.87
N ILE A 28 2.42 14.29 13.75
CA ILE A 28 1.55 15.02 14.67
C ILE A 28 1.62 14.42 16.08
N VAL A 29 1.46 13.10 16.21
CA VAL A 29 1.43 12.41 17.51
C VAL A 29 2.79 12.40 18.20
N TRP A 30 3.89 12.33 17.43
CA TRP A 30 5.25 12.33 17.97
C TRP A 30 5.75 13.73 18.34
N SER A 31 5.04 14.79 17.94
CA SER A 31 5.41 16.16 18.25
C SER A 31 5.25 16.48 19.74
N LYS A 32 6.22 17.22 20.30
CA LYS A 32 6.11 17.80 21.65
C LYS A 32 4.97 18.83 21.74
N ASP A 33 4.67 19.49 20.62
CA ASP A 33 3.53 20.38 20.47
C ASP A 33 2.59 19.84 19.37
N ILE A 34 1.59 19.08 19.80
CA ILE A 34 0.57 18.49 18.91
C ILE A 34 -0.25 19.60 18.24
N SER A 35 -0.56 20.67 18.96
CA SER A 35 -1.41 21.78 18.49
C SER A 35 -0.72 22.57 17.38
N GLY A 36 0.56 22.90 17.60
CA GLY A 36 1.43 23.50 16.59
C GLY A 36 1.65 22.58 15.38
N SER A 37 1.78 21.27 15.58
CA SER A 37 1.94 20.32 14.46
C SER A 37 0.69 20.21 13.59
N LEU A 38 -0.52 20.17 14.19
CA LEU A 38 -1.79 20.23 13.43
C LEU A 38 -1.85 21.48 12.55
N ARG A 39 -1.48 22.64 13.12
CA ARG A 39 -1.44 23.91 12.40
C ARG A 39 -0.43 23.88 11.27
N LYS A 40 0.80 23.43 11.53
CA LYS A 40 1.88 23.30 10.55
C LYS A 40 1.43 22.48 9.34
N TRP A 41 0.84 21.31 9.56
CA TRP A 41 0.37 20.46 8.46
C TRP A 41 -0.76 21.10 7.67
N ARG A 42 -1.74 21.73 8.33
CA ARG A 42 -2.80 22.46 7.62
C ARG A 42 -2.24 23.59 6.76
N GLU A 43 -1.30 24.37 7.29
CA GLU A 43 -0.67 25.48 6.57
C GLU A 43 0.18 24.98 5.40
N MET A 44 0.90 23.86 5.56
CA MET A 44 1.67 23.25 4.48
C MET A 44 0.77 22.72 3.35
N PHE A 45 -0.43 22.24 3.68
CA PHE A 45 -1.46 21.90 2.69
C PHE A 45 -2.13 23.13 2.04
N ASN A 46 -1.77 24.34 2.48
CA ASN A 46 -2.39 25.60 2.09
C ASN A 46 -3.92 25.56 2.27
N VAL A 47 -4.37 25.07 3.42
CA VAL A 47 -5.79 24.94 3.78
C VAL A 47 -6.14 25.94 4.88
N SER A 48 -7.24 26.67 4.72
CA SER A 48 -7.72 27.56 5.79
C SER A 48 -8.45 26.76 6.89
N GLN A 49 -8.52 27.30 8.12
CA GLN A 49 -9.31 26.66 9.19
C GLN A 49 -10.78 26.47 8.79
N GLY A 50 -11.36 27.44 8.06
CA GLY A 50 -12.75 27.37 7.61
C GLY A 50 -12.96 26.30 6.54
N GLU A 51 -12.02 26.15 5.60
CA GLU A 51 -12.07 25.09 4.59
C GLU A 51 -11.98 23.71 5.21
N LEU A 52 -11.02 23.50 6.11
CA LEU A 52 -10.87 22.23 6.83
C LEU A 52 -12.10 21.90 7.68
N ALA A 53 -12.65 22.90 8.37
CA ALA A 53 -13.85 22.72 9.19
C ALA A 53 -15.07 22.31 8.36
N ARG A 54 -15.25 22.90 7.16
CA ARG A 54 -16.30 22.49 6.21
C ARG A 54 -16.12 21.05 5.77
N GLU A 55 -14.89 20.66 5.41
CA GLU A 55 -14.60 19.28 5.00
C GLU A 55 -14.86 18.27 6.13
N MET A 56 -14.51 18.64 7.37
CA MET A 56 -14.71 17.79 8.55
C MET A 56 -16.14 17.82 9.10
N GLY A 57 -17.03 18.70 8.59
CA GLY A 57 -18.39 18.87 9.08
C GLY A 57 -18.49 19.46 10.49
N ILE A 58 -17.55 20.32 10.89
CA ILE A 58 -17.50 20.95 12.23
C ILE A 58 -17.37 22.48 12.13
N LYS A 59 -17.55 23.19 13.25
CA LYS A 59 -17.37 24.65 13.29
C LYS A 59 -15.89 25.03 13.19
N GLN A 60 -15.58 26.11 12.48
CA GLN A 60 -14.21 26.64 12.37
C GLN A 60 -13.55 26.90 13.73
N SER A 61 -14.33 27.35 14.72
CA SER A 61 -13.86 27.57 16.09
C SER A 61 -13.30 26.29 16.74
N VAL A 62 -13.79 25.11 16.36
CA VAL A 62 -13.31 23.83 16.89
C VAL A 62 -11.90 23.53 16.38
N ILE A 63 -11.64 23.72 15.08
CA ILE A 63 -10.26 23.61 14.54
C ILE A 63 -9.33 24.57 15.28
N ALA A 64 -9.80 25.81 15.46
CA ALA A 64 -9.02 26.85 16.11
C ALA A 64 -8.80 26.61 17.62
N ASP A 65 -9.64 25.80 18.28
CA ASP A 65 -9.42 25.34 19.66
C ASP A 65 -8.31 24.29 19.72
N TYR A 66 -8.31 23.32 18.80
CA TYR A 66 -7.26 22.30 18.72
C TYR A 66 -5.89 22.90 18.39
N GLU A 67 -5.82 23.80 17.40
CA GLU A 67 -4.55 24.44 17.01
C GLU A 67 -3.98 25.40 18.06
N ARG A 68 -4.79 25.84 19.03
CA ARG A 68 -4.34 26.67 20.17
C ARG A 68 -4.09 25.86 21.44
N GLY A 69 -4.21 24.54 21.40
CA GLY A 69 -4.03 23.69 22.58
C GLY A 69 -5.12 23.81 23.63
N ARG A 70 -6.29 24.40 23.30
CA ARG A 70 -7.45 24.43 24.20
C ARG A 70 -8.15 23.06 24.31
N ARG A 71 -7.83 22.14 23.40
CA ARG A 71 -8.33 20.75 23.38
C ARG A 71 -7.20 19.80 23.05
N GLN A 72 -7.21 18.61 23.64
CA GLN A 72 -6.31 17.52 23.27
C GLN A 72 -6.88 16.73 22.10
N ALA A 73 -6.09 16.58 21.04
CA ALA A 73 -6.47 15.82 19.85
C ALA A 73 -6.32 14.31 20.09
N GLY A 74 -7.44 13.59 20.14
CA GLY A 74 -7.46 12.14 20.14
C GLY A 74 -7.12 11.56 18.76
N SER A 75 -6.80 10.26 18.71
CA SER A 75 -6.44 9.54 17.48
C SER A 75 -7.48 9.66 16.37
N GLU A 76 -8.77 9.56 16.71
CA GLU A 76 -9.87 9.68 15.74
C GLU A 76 -9.96 11.09 15.13
N PHE A 77 -9.73 12.13 15.94
CA PHE A 77 -9.70 13.50 15.44
C PHE A 77 -8.54 13.69 14.47
N ILE A 78 -7.34 13.21 14.82
CA ILE A 78 -6.13 13.31 13.97
C ILE A 78 -6.37 12.58 12.64
N LYS A 79 -6.90 11.35 12.68
CA LYS A 79 -7.23 10.58 11.48
C LYS A 79 -8.18 11.35 10.56
N ARG A 80 -9.27 11.89 11.10
CA ARG A 80 -10.24 12.71 10.33
C ARG A 80 -9.62 13.99 9.80
N TYR A 81 -8.78 14.65 10.59
CA TYR A 81 -8.10 15.88 10.24
C TYR A 81 -7.16 15.68 9.05
N VAL A 82 -6.29 14.67 9.12
CA VAL A 82 -5.35 14.33 8.04
C VAL A 82 -6.09 13.85 6.79
N SER A 83 -7.13 13.03 6.97
CA SER A 83 -7.96 12.57 5.84
C SER A 83 -8.65 13.75 5.12
N ALA A 84 -9.14 14.73 5.88
CA ALA A 84 -9.74 15.93 5.31
C ALA A 84 -8.72 16.80 4.56
N LEU A 85 -7.50 16.96 5.07
CA LEU A 85 -6.42 17.66 4.36
C LEU A 85 -6.12 16.99 3.01
N ILE A 86 -5.99 15.66 3.00
CA ILE A 86 -5.74 14.89 1.78
C ILE A 86 -6.93 14.98 0.82
N SER A 87 -8.17 14.93 1.30
CA SER A 87 -9.37 15.11 0.48
C SER A 87 -9.44 16.49 -0.20
N ILE A 88 -9.03 17.55 0.52
CA ILE A 88 -8.91 18.89 -0.05
C ILE A 88 -7.80 18.95 -1.11
N ASP A 89 -6.63 18.36 -0.86
CA ASP A 89 -5.52 18.29 -1.82
C ASP A 89 -5.88 17.44 -3.06
N ALA A 90 -6.67 16.38 -2.90
CA ALA A 90 -7.16 15.55 -3.99
C ALA A 90 -7.96 16.36 -5.02
N ARG A 91 -8.86 17.25 -4.56
CA ARG A 91 -9.58 18.19 -5.44
C ARG A 91 -8.67 19.21 -6.14
N ARG A 92 -7.43 19.34 -5.68
CA ARG A 92 -6.38 20.21 -6.24
C ARG A 92 -5.33 19.41 -7.03
N GLY A 93 -5.61 18.15 -7.38
CA GLY A 93 -4.72 17.30 -8.17
C GLY A 93 -3.57 16.64 -7.40
N TYR A 94 -3.71 16.49 -6.07
CA TYR A 94 -2.73 15.89 -5.16
C TYR A 94 -1.37 16.60 -5.13
N LYS A 95 -1.34 17.93 -5.22
CA LYS A 95 -0.09 18.69 -5.32
C LYS A 95 0.85 18.40 -4.14
N VAL A 96 0.33 18.53 -2.92
CA VAL A 96 1.14 18.38 -1.69
C VAL A 96 1.48 16.92 -1.46
N VAL A 97 0.52 16.01 -1.68
CA VAL A 97 0.74 14.57 -1.54
C VAL A 97 1.81 14.08 -2.53
N LYS A 98 1.80 14.52 -3.80
CA LYS A 98 2.82 14.19 -4.80
C LYS A 98 4.21 14.68 -4.40
N GLU A 99 4.32 15.90 -3.88
CA GLU A 99 5.60 16.46 -3.38
C GLU A 99 6.14 15.65 -2.19
N LEU A 100 5.29 15.31 -1.22
CA LEU A 100 5.67 14.47 -0.08
C LEU A 100 6.07 13.05 -0.51
N ALA A 101 5.35 12.45 -1.45
CA ALA A 101 5.66 11.12 -1.95
C ALA A 101 7.05 11.06 -2.61
N LYS A 102 7.41 12.12 -3.34
CA LYS A 102 8.75 12.30 -3.91
C LYS A 102 9.81 12.49 -2.81
N MET A 103 9.54 13.36 -1.83
CA MET A 103 10.46 13.62 -0.72
C MET A 103 10.74 12.36 0.11
N PHE A 104 9.73 11.52 0.34
CA PHE A 104 9.89 10.28 1.11
C PHE A 104 10.34 9.07 0.27
N GLY A 105 10.48 9.22 -1.05
CA GLY A 105 10.87 8.11 -1.93
C GLY A 105 9.88 6.95 -1.90
N ILE A 106 8.57 7.22 -1.91
CA ILE A 106 7.52 6.19 -1.85
C ILE A 106 6.69 6.06 -3.13
N ASN A 107 7.04 6.80 -4.18
CA ASN A 107 6.35 6.76 -5.48
C ASN A 107 6.99 5.70 -6.39
N PHE A 108 6.46 4.48 -6.34
CA PHE A 108 6.96 3.34 -7.11
C PHE A 108 5.94 2.98 -8.19
N PRO A 109 6.20 3.28 -9.47
CA PRO A 109 5.20 3.14 -10.55
C PRO A 109 4.78 1.69 -10.85
N PHE A 110 5.49 0.72 -10.26
CA PHE A 110 5.21 -0.71 -10.36
C PHE A 110 4.41 -1.26 -9.18
N ILE A 111 4.24 -0.53 -8.09
CA ILE A 111 3.39 -0.97 -6.97
C ILE A 111 1.95 -0.59 -7.29
N VAL A 112 1.12 -1.61 -7.53
CA VAL A 112 -0.29 -1.45 -7.88
C VAL A 112 -1.15 -1.28 -6.63
N ASP A 113 -0.88 -2.07 -5.59
CA ASP A 113 -1.56 -1.95 -4.30
C ASP A 113 -0.67 -2.52 -3.18
N MET A 114 -0.79 -1.99 -1.97
CA MET A 114 0.02 -2.44 -0.84
C MET A 114 -0.69 -2.14 0.47
N ARG A 115 -0.85 -3.16 1.33
CA ARG A 115 -1.55 -3.03 2.62
C ARG A 115 -0.95 -3.93 3.68
N ASP A 116 -1.13 -3.50 4.93
CA ASP A 116 -0.85 -4.27 6.14
C ASP A 116 -2.16 -4.83 6.70
N PHE A 117 -2.10 -6.04 7.24
CA PHE A 117 -3.19 -6.65 7.99
C PHE A 117 -3.09 -6.26 9.47
N ASN A 118 -4.23 -6.13 10.17
CA ASN A 118 -4.21 -5.84 11.61
C ASN A 118 -3.76 -7.07 12.43
N SER A 119 -4.06 -8.26 11.94
CA SER A 119 -3.60 -9.54 12.48
C SER A 119 -3.03 -10.43 11.36
N PRO A 120 -2.06 -11.29 11.68
CA PRO A 120 -1.39 -12.10 10.66
C PRO A 120 -2.33 -13.16 10.07
N ILE A 121 -2.35 -13.27 8.75
CA ILE A 121 -3.22 -14.15 7.98
C ILE A 121 -2.51 -15.47 7.67
N CYS A 122 -3.21 -16.59 7.88
CA CYS A 122 -2.74 -17.91 7.50
C CYS A 122 -2.79 -18.12 5.98
N ILE A 123 -1.90 -18.96 5.45
CA ILE A 123 -1.79 -19.16 4.00
C ILE A 123 -3.06 -19.75 3.37
N ASP A 124 -3.85 -20.54 4.09
CA ASP A 124 -5.10 -21.13 3.61
C ASP A 124 -6.14 -20.05 3.26
N LYS A 125 -6.23 -19.00 4.09
CA LYS A 125 -7.09 -17.84 3.81
C LYS A 125 -6.60 -17.07 2.59
N LEU A 126 -5.29 -16.86 2.49
CA LEU A 126 -4.69 -16.19 1.33
C LEU A 126 -5.00 -16.96 0.04
N ILE A 127 -4.81 -18.28 0.03
CA ILE A 127 -5.09 -19.15 -1.11
C ILE A 127 -6.55 -18.99 -1.56
N ARG A 128 -7.51 -19.03 -0.62
CA ARG A 128 -8.94 -18.82 -0.94
C ARG A 128 -9.22 -17.42 -1.50
N ALA A 129 -8.63 -16.40 -0.90
CA ALA A 129 -8.84 -15.00 -1.31
C ALA A 129 -8.40 -14.74 -2.76
N VAL A 130 -7.32 -15.38 -3.20
CA VAL A 130 -6.75 -15.18 -4.54
C VAL A 130 -7.15 -16.27 -5.55
N ASP A 131 -8.12 -17.14 -5.24
CA ASP A 131 -8.43 -18.36 -6.03
C ASP A 131 -7.14 -19.09 -6.45
N GLY A 132 -6.30 -19.36 -5.45
CA GLY A 132 -4.93 -19.80 -5.60
C GLY A 132 -4.77 -21.32 -5.69
N VAL A 133 -3.73 -21.74 -6.41
CA VAL A 133 -3.23 -23.11 -6.42
C VAL A 133 -1.76 -23.09 -6.00
N VAL A 134 -1.42 -23.82 -4.94
CA VAL A 134 -0.01 -23.99 -4.54
C VAL A 134 0.65 -24.97 -5.50
N VAL A 135 1.81 -24.60 -6.04
CA VAL A 135 2.55 -25.40 -7.03
C VAL A 135 3.78 -26.09 -6.46
N ASN A 136 4.15 -25.76 -5.22
CA ASN A 136 5.26 -26.37 -4.50
C ASN A 136 4.96 -27.77 -3.99
N SER A 137 6.02 -28.50 -3.68
CA SER A 137 5.95 -29.78 -2.99
C SER A 137 5.58 -29.68 -1.51
N PHE A 138 5.65 -28.46 -0.95
CA PHE A 138 5.38 -28.15 0.46
C PHE A 138 4.43 -26.96 0.60
N VAL A 139 3.88 -26.78 1.80
CA VAL A 139 3.08 -25.61 2.19
C VAL A 139 3.62 -25.09 3.52
N THR A 140 3.99 -23.81 3.56
CA THR A 140 4.44 -23.13 4.78
C THR A 140 3.29 -22.94 5.77
N ASP A 141 3.58 -23.11 7.06
CA ASP A 141 2.69 -22.80 8.17
C ASP A 141 2.80 -21.32 8.62
N LYS A 142 3.74 -20.59 8.03
CA LYS A 142 4.01 -19.21 8.39
C LYS A 142 2.86 -18.29 7.98
N LYS A 143 2.62 -17.29 8.81
CA LYS A 143 1.60 -16.27 8.59
C LYS A 143 2.19 -15.04 7.90
N VAL A 144 1.35 -14.35 7.14
CA VAL A 144 1.69 -13.11 6.43
C VAL A 144 1.03 -11.90 7.09
N TYR A 145 1.71 -10.77 7.09
CA TYR A 145 1.29 -9.53 7.78
C TYR A 145 0.79 -8.45 6.82
N GLY A 146 0.79 -8.74 5.52
CA GLY A 146 0.31 -7.83 4.49
C GLY A 146 0.58 -8.38 3.11
N TYR A 147 0.35 -7.54 2.11
CA TYR A 147 0.67 -7.83 0.73
C TYR A 147 1.24 -6.59 0.02
N VAL A 148 1.97 -6.86 -1.05
CA VAL A 148 2.36 -5.89 -2.08
C VAL A 148 2.05 -6.49 -3.45
N VAL A 149 1.28 -5.78 -4.26
CA VAL A 149 0.95 -6.12 -5.64
C VAL A 149 1.84 -5.31 -6.56
N THR A 150 2.57 -6.02 -7.41
CA THR A 150 3.61 -5.47 -8.27
C THR A 150 3.35 -5.84 -9.72
N ASP A 151 3.34 -4.85 -10.60
CA ASP A 151 3.37 -5.05 -12.05
C ASP A 151 4.80 -5.44 -12.47
N SER A 152 4.97 -6.68 -12.92
CA SER A 152 6.29 -7.22 -13.26
C SER A 152 6.96 -6.50 -14.44
N ILE A 153 6.17 -6.06 -15.42
CA ILE A 153 6.68 -5.38 -16.62
C ILE A 153 7.11 -3.98 -16.26
N ARG A 154 6.29 -3.25 -15.48
CA ARG A 154 6.69 -1.92 -14.99
C ARG A 154 7.90 -2.02 -14.09
N ALA A 155 7.93 -3.00 -13.18
CA ALA A 155 9.05 -3.19 -12.26
C ALA A 155 10.37 -3.34 -13.01
N ILE A 156 10.46 -4.21 -14.02
CA ILE A 156 11.72 -4.42 -14.74
C ILE A 156 12.16 -3.20 -15.56
N LEU A 157 11.22 -2.35 -15.98
CA LEU A 157 11.50 -1.16 -16.80
C LEU A 157 11.88 0.06 -15.98
N SER A 158 11.30 0.24 -14.80
CA SER A 158 11.47 1.46 -14.00
C SER A 158 12.39 1.31 -12.80
N LEU A 159 12.61 0.09 -12.31
CA LEU A 159 13.31 -0.14 -11.05
C LEU A 159 14.82 0.08 -11.22
N SER A 160 15.32 1.15 -10.60
CA SER A 160 16.76 1.40 -10.50
C SER A 160 17.40 0.59 -9.37
N GLY A 161 18.74 0.51 -9.38
CA GLY A 161 19.49 -0.23 -8.36
C GLY A 161 19.30 0.26 -6.92
N LEU A 162 19.08 1.56 -6.71
CA LEU A 162 18.83 2.13 -5.37
C LEU A 162 17.39 1.87 -4.91
N GLU A 163 16.43 2.03 -5.81
CA GLU A 163 15.01 1.76 -5.55
C GLU A 163 14.77 0.29 -5.21
N PHE A 164 15.55 -0.63 -5.80
CA PHE A 164 15.49 -2.04 -5.45
C PHE A 164 15.55 -2.28 -3.93
N TYR A 165 16.51 -1.66 -3.24
CA TYR A 165 16.67 -1.82 -1.80
C TYR A 165 15.48 -1.27 -1.01
N GLN A 166 14.86 -0.18 -1.48
CA GLN A 166 13.65 0.36 -0.85
C GLN A 166 12.48 -0.61 -1.00
N VAL A 167 12.32 -1.23 -2.17
CA VAL A 167 11.26 -2.23 -2.40
C VAL A 167 11.45 -3.47 -1.54
N LEU A 168 12.68 -3.93 -1.35
CA LEU A 168 12.96 -5.09 -0.49
C LEU A 168 12.40 -4.91 0.92
N SER A 169 12.47 -3.69 1.48
CA SER A 169 11.89 -3.39 2.79
C SER A 169 10.36 -3.55 2.81
N MET A 170 9.69 -3.31 1.67
CA MET A 170 8.23 -3.46 1.53
C MET A 170 7.80 -4.92 1.42
N MET A 171 8.69 -5.83 1.03
CA MET A 171 8.40 -7.26 0.92
C MET A 171 8.46 -7.99 2.26
N VAL A 172 9.09 -7.39 3.29
CA VAL A 172 9.31 -8.03 4.60
C VAL A 172 7.98 -8.44 5.23
N ASN A 173 7.86 -9.71 5.61
CA ASN A 173 6.67 -10.29 6.24
C ASN A 173 5.37 -10.16 5.42
N ARG A 174 5.46 -9.76 4.15
CA ARG A 174 4.33 -9.64 3.23
C ARG A 174 4.36 -10.71 2.16
N VAL A 175 3.18 -10.99 1.61
CA VAL A 175 3.06 -11.70 0.34
C VAL A 175 3.48 -10.75 -0.77
N VAL A 176 4.31 -11.22 -1.69
CA VAL A 176 4.63 -10.46 -2.91
C VAL A 176 3.82 -11.03 -4.06
N VAL A 177 2.96 -10.22 -4.64
CA VAL A 177 2.05 -10.59 -5.72
C VAL A 177 2.58 -9.98 -7.01
N PHE A 178 2.88 -10.80 -8.00
CA PHE A 178 3.34 -10.35 -9.31
C PHE A 178 2.20 -10.50 -10.33
N THR A 179 1.80 -9.38 -10.90
CA THR A 179 0.88 -9.32 -12.04
C THR A 179 1.65 -9.13 -13.35
N ARG A 180 0.97 -9.35 -14.48
CA ARG A 180 1.56 -9.30 -15.83
C ARG A 180 2.83 -10.14 -15.95
N VAL A 181 2.86 -11.28 -15.27
CA VAL A 181 4.00 -12.20 -15.24
C VAL A 181 3.87 -13.24 -16.36
N SER A 182 4.95 -13.50 -17.09
CA SER A 182 4.95 -14.49 -18.18
C SER A 182 5.23 -15.91 -17.66
N SER A 183 6.39 -16.11 -17.02
CA SER A 183 6.85 -17.43 -16.60
C SER A 183 7.22 -17.57 -15.11
N GLY A 184 7.27 -16.47 -14.36
CA GLY A 184 7.77 -16.43 -12.99
C GLY A 184 9.30 -16.48 -12.87
N ARG A 185 10.04 -16.81 -13.94
CA ARG A 185 11.51 -16.93 -13.91
C ARG A 185 12.21 -15.65 -13.51
N SER A 186 11.87 -14.52 -14.12
CA SER A 186 12.51 -13.23 -13.84
C SER A 186 12.30 -12.78 -12.39
N PRO A 187 11.06 -12.76 -11.84
CA PRO A 187 10.82 -12.49 -10.42
C PRO A 187 11.62 -13.42 -9.49
N MET A 188 11.66 -14.72 -9.77
CA MET A 188 12.38 -15.67 -8.90
C MET A 188 13.89 -15.49 -8.95
N ILE A 189 14.47 -15.14 -10.10
CA ILE A 189 15.89 -14.79 -10.20
C ILE A 189 16.19 -13.53 -9.38
N ALA A 190 15.33 -12.51 -9.44
CA ALA A 190 15.48 -11.30 -8.64
C ALA A 190 15.42 -11.59 -7.14
N LEU A 191 14.49 -12.46 -6.71
CA LEU A 191 14.40 -12.88 -5.31
C LEU A 191 15.59 -13.74 -4.88
N LYS A 192 16.16 -14.58 -5.75
CA LYS A 192 17.36 -15.38 -5.45
C LYS A 192 18.54 -14.48 -5.05
N VAL A 193 18.75 -13.37 -5.76
CA VAL A 193 19.85 -12.43 -5.48
C VAL A 193 19.51 -11.40 -4.39
N ALA A 194 18.24 -11.31 -3.98
CA ALA A 194 17.83 -10.39 -2.93
C ALA A 194 18.36 -10.84 -1.54
N PRO A 195 18.87 -9.90 -0.70
CA PRO A 195 19.30 -10.21 0.67
C PRO A 195 18.13 -10.58 1.59
N ILE A 196 16.91 -10.14 1.25
CA ILE A 196 15.68 -10.44 1.99
C ILE A 196 14.68 -10.99 0.98
N ARG A 197 14.01 -12.09 1.35
CA ARG A 197 13.05 -12.79 0.49
C ARG A 197 11.70 -12.91 1.19
N PRO A 198 10.59 -12.76 0.44
CA PRO A 198 9.28 -13.08 0.96
C PRO A 198 9.15 -14.59 1.15
N GLN A 199 8.26 -15.01 2.05
CA GLN A 199 7.99 -16.42 2.30
C GLN A 199 6.92 -16.97 1.35
N VAL A 200 6.09 -16.08 0.79
CA VAL A 200 4.99 -16.41 -0.10
C VAL A 200 5.00 -15.45 -1.28
N VAL A 201 4.92 -16.01 -2.48
CA VAL A 201 4.79 -15.28 -3.74
C VAL A 201 3.50 -15.72 -4.42
N VAL A 202 2.76 -14.77 -4.97
CA VAL A 202 1.58 -15.05 -5.79
C VAL A 202 1.88 -14.65 -7.23
N PHE A 203 1.74 -15.57 -8.18
CA PHE A 203 1.75 -15.26 -9.60
C PHE A 203 0.31 -15.16 -10.10
N HIS A 204 -0.07 -13.99 -10.60
CA HIS A 204 -1.39 -13.80 -11.19
C HIS A 204 -1.40 -14.27 -12.64
N ARG A 205 -2.11 -15.38 -12.89
CA ARG A 205 -2.32 -15.99 -14.21
C ARG A 205 -1.07 -15.95 -15.12
N PRO A 206 0.06 -16.55 -14.71
CA PRO A 206 1.22 -16.67 -15.57
C PRO A 206 0.86 -17.47 -16.83
N VAL A 207 1.45 -17.14 -17.97
CA VAL A 207 1.26 -17.86 -19.24
C VAL A 207 1.72 -19.32 -19.12
N LYS A 208 2.83 -19.52 -18.40
CA LYS A 208 3.37 -20.83 -18.02
C LYS A 208 4.13 -20.68 -16.71
N LEU A 209 4.43 -21.78 -16.03
CA LEU A 209 5.38 -21.74 -14.93
C LEU A 209 6.72 -22.30 -15.42
N ASP A 210 7.79 -21.51 -15.31
CA ASP A 210 9.14 -21.97 -15.68
C ASP A 210 9.65 -22.99 -14.66
N PRO A 211 10.18 -24.14 -15.07
CA PRO A 211 10.74 -25.13 -14.14
C PRO A 211 11.82 -24.54 -13.22
N LEU A 212 12.61 -23.58 -13.71
CA LEU A 212 13.62 -22.91 -12.88
C LEU A 212 12.98 -22.08 -11.77
N ALA A 213 11.84 -21.44 -12.02
CA ALA A 213 11.12 -20.67 -11.00
C ALA A 213 10.66 -21.59 -9.85
N LEU A 214 10.13 -22.76 -10.19
CA LEU A 214 9.73 -23.76 -9.21
C LEU A 214 10.95 -24.31 -8.44
N MET A 215 12.02 -24.71 -9.13
CA MET A 215 13.25 -25.19 -8.47
C MET A 215 13.84 -24.15 -7.50
N LEU A 216 13.89 -22.88 -7.90
CA LEU A 216 14.35 -21.80 -7.03
C LEU A 216 13.45 -21.65 -5.79
N SER A 217 12.14 -21.76 -5.97
CA SER A 217 11.20 -21.66 -4.84
C SER A 217 11.34 -22.78 -3.83
N GLU A 218 11.62 -24.02 -4.29
CA GLU A 218 11.90 -25.16 -3.42
C GLU A 218 13.20 -24.95 -2.63
N VAL A 219 14.28 -24.52 -3.29
CA VAL A 219 15.58 -24.29 -2.64
C VAL A 219 15.53 -23.13 -1.64
N GLU A 220 14.79 -22.06 -1.96
CA GLU A 220 14.69 -20.87 -1.12
C GLU A 220 13.58 -20.96 -0.05
N GLY A 221 12.78 -22.02 -0.05
CA GLY A 221 11.64 -22.16 0.86
C GLY A 221 10.56 -21.10 0.65
N ILE A 222 10.34 -20.68 -0.60
CA ILE A 222 9.31 -19.70 -0.98
C ILE A 222 8.09 -20.47 -1.50
N ASN A 223 6.93 -20.28 -0.89
CA ASN A 223 5.68 -20.83 -1.43
C ASN A 223 5.14 -19.97 -2.58
N ILE A 224 5.10 -20.54 -3.78
CA ILE A 224 4.42 -20.00 -4.95
C ILE A 224 2.96 -20.45 -4.94
N ILE A 225 2.08 -19.45 -5.03
CA ILE A 225 0.65 -19.60 -5.28
C ILE A 225 0.36 -19.05 -6.67
N VAL A 226 -0.27 -19.84 -7.54
CA VAL A 226 -0.79 -19.35 -8.83
C VAL A 226 -2.23 -18.93 -8.64
N SER A 227 -2.51 -17.63 -8.77
CA SER A 227 -3.87 -17.09 -8.71
C SER A 227 -4.59 -17.25 -10.05
N MET A 228 -5.83 -17.74 -9.98
CA MET A 228 -6.72 -17.92 -11.12
C MET A 228 -7.74 -16.77 -11.29
N LYS A 229 -7.66 -15.71 -10.48
CA LYS A 229 -8.56 -14.55 -10.58
C LYS A 229 -8.54 -13.98 -12.00
N PRO A 230 -9.69 -13.71 -12.64
CA PRO A 230 -9.72 -13.33 -14.06
C PRO A 230 -8.94 -12.05 -14.37
N THR A 231 -9.03 -11.05 -13.49
CA THR A 231 -8.44 -9.72 -13.66
C THR A 231 -7.57 -9.31 -12.46
N GLU A 232 -6.71 -8.30 -12.66
CA GLU A 232 -5.90 -7.68 -11.60
C GLU A 232 -6.80 -7.02 -10.53
N GLU A 233 -7.93 -6.45 -10.93
CA GLU A 233 -8.91 -5.86 -10.03
C GLU A 233 -9.57 -6.92 -9.13
N ASP A 234 -9.95 -8.08 -9.68
CA ASP A 234 -10.53 -9.18 -8.90
C ASP A 234 -9.55 -9.75 -7.88
N LEU A 235 -8.26 -9.83 -8.26
CA LEU A 235 -7.17 -10.22 -7.37
C LEU A 235 -7.01 -9.23 -6.21
N ILE A 236 -6.93 -7.94 -6.51
CA ILE A 236 -6.81 -6.88 -5.50
C ILE A 236 -8.03 -6.88 -4.58
N LYS A 237 -9.23 -7.08 -5.11
CA LYS A 237 -10.46 -7.18 -4.31
C LYS A 237 -10.40 -8.36 -3.34
N GLY A 238 -9.92 -9.52 -3.78
CA GLY A 238 -9.70 -10.69 -2.93
C GLY A 238 -8.67 -10.44 -1.82
N LEU A 239 -7.54 -9.81 -2.16
CA LEU A 239 -6.54 -9.43 -1.16
C LEU A 239 -7.09 -8.42 -0.13
N ARG A 240 -7.88 -7.46 -0.59
CA ARG A 240 -8.52 -6.45 0.28
C ARG A 240 -9.59 -7.04 1.20
N SER A 241 -10.30 -8.10 0.82
CA SER A 241 -11.26 -8.73 1.74
C SER A 241 -10.60 -9.31 2.99
N LEU A 242 -9.31 -9.67 2.91
CA LEU A 242 -8.54 -10.11 4.08
C LEU A 242 -8.36 -9.02 5.14
N LEU A 243 -8.48 -7.73 4.79
CA LEU A 243 -8.39 -6.61 5.74
C LEU A 243 -9.60 -6.54 6.68
N ALA A 244 -10.77 -6.99 6.22
CA ALA A 244 -11.99 -7.02 7.03
C ALA A 244 -12.00 -8.19 8.03
N GLU A 245 -11.21 -9.23 7.75
CA GLU A 245 -11.07 -10.42 8.59
C GLU A 245 -9.87 -10.36 9.55
N SER A 246 -9.00 -9.33 9.41
CA SER A 246 -7.76 -9.18 10.17
C SER A 246 -7.88 -8.21 11.33
#